data_AF-A0A817K3T4-F1
#
_entry.id   AF-A0A817K3T4-F1
#
_cell.length_a   1.000
_cell.length_b   1.000
_cell.length_c   1.000
_cell.angle_alpha   90.00
_cell.angle_beta   90.00
_cell.angle_gamma   90.00
#
_symmetry.space_group_name_H-M   'P 1'
#
loop_
_entity.id
_entity.type
_entity.pdbx_description
1 polymer ?
#
loop_
_entity_poly.entity_id
_entity_poly.type
_entity_poly.pdbx_seq_one_letter_code
_entity_poly.pdbx_strand_id
1 'polypeptide(L)'
;HDKKAKEALIRLAKEAQPIGMKGNNVALFGLTSTGKSTMLNSLLGEKKAATGVGETTLEVASYAGRNFVLWDIPGRNDEISYMSMQYMSFFKGLTRRLILVQHTVKENSSIMKLLDAIGINYDIVVNKMDRVEEEERAEFCEQIRQEIQKIGLKGVGRVFFVSAKYPAQFPDWLEMVNYLTNSPK
;
A
#
# COMPACT_ATOMS: atom_id res chain seq x y z
N HIS A 1 -2.65 -17.72 -25.30
CA HIS A 1 -2.65 -16.35 -25.88
C HIS A 1 -2.37 -15.26 -24.84
N ASP A 2 -2.74 -15.42 -23.57
CA ASP A 2 -2.64 -14.37 -22.54
C ASP A 2 -1.23 -14.09 -21.98
N LYS A 3 -0.39 -15.13 -21.85
CA LYS A 3 0.96 -15.01 -21.25
C LYS A 3 1.90 -14.07 -22.01
N LYS A 4 1.91 -14.14 -23.35
CA LYS A 4 2.75 -13.26 -24.20
C LYS A 4 2.32 -11.79 -24.11
N ALA A 5 1.01 -11.54 -24.03
CA ALA A 5 0.47 -10.19 -23.87
C ALA A 5 0.88 -9.61 -22.50
N LYS A 6 0.75 -10.40 -21.43
CA LYS A 6 1.20 -10.02 -20.09
C LYS A 6 2.70 -9.74 -20.02
N GLU A 7 3.53 -10.58 -20.64
CA GLU A 7 4.99 -10.37 -20.72
C GLU A 7 5.34 -9.08 -21.48
N ALA A 8 4.66 -8.80 -22.60
CA ALA A 8 4.85 -7.57 -23.36
C ALA A 8 4.44 -6.33 -22.55
N LEU A 9 3.30 -6.39 -21.86
CA LEU A 9 2.85 -5.31 -20.97
C LEU A 9 3.83 -5.08 -19.82
N ILE A 10 4.36 -6.13 -19.19
CA ILE A 10 5.39 -6.01 -18.15
C ILE A 10 6.66 -5.36 -18.70
N ARG A 11 7.07 -5.71 -19.93
CA ARG A 11 8.23 -5.09 -20.57
C ARG A 11 8.02 -3.59 -20.81
N LEU A 12 6.87 -3.21 -21.36
CA LEU A 12 6.50 -1.80 -21.54
C LEU A 12 6.43 -1.06 -20.20
N ALA A 13 5.86 -1.70 -19.18
CA ALA A 13 5.83 -1.17 -17.81
C ALA A 13 7.23 -0.92 -17.25
N LYS A 14 8.20 -1.80 -17.54
CA LYS A 14 9.61 -1.61 -17.17
C LYS A 14 10.26 -0.44 -17.90
N GLU A 15 9.86 -0.16 -19.13
CA GLU A 15 10.38 0.96 -19.94
C GLU A 15 9.71 2.31 -19.59
N ALA A 16 8.54 2.30 -18.94
CA ALA A 16 7.85 3.52 -18.49
C ALA A 16 8.73 4.40 -17.60
N GLN A 17 8.76 5.70 -17.88
CA GLN A 17 9.53 6.65 -17.08
C GLN A 17 8.74 7.07 -15.83
N PRO A 18 9.38 7.27 -14.67
CA PRO A 18 8.69 7.80 -13.49
C PRO A 18 8.09 9.17 -13.79
N ILE A 19 6.88 9.44 -13.27
CA ILE A 19 6.40 10.82 -13.26
C ILE A 19 7.28 11.63 -12.30
N GLY A 20 7.63 12.86 -12.67
CA GLY A 20 8.37 13.76 -11.79
C GLY A 20 7.52 14.20 -10.61
N MET A 21 7.79 13.65 -9.42
CA MET A 21 7.16 14.07 -8.17
C MET A 21 8.18 14.78 -7.28
N LYS A 22 7.80 15.92 -6.69
CA LYS A 22 8.65 16.63 -5.71
C LYS A 22 8.39 16.12 -4.30
N GLY A 23 9.45 16.01 -3.50
CA GLY A 23 9.35 15.61 -2.09
C GLY A 23 9.02 14.12 -1.89
N ASN A 24 8.56 13.79 -0.68
CA ASN A 24 8.28 12.43 -0.27
C ASN A 24 6.84 12.03 -0.60
N ASN A 25 6.65 11.16 -1.60
CA ASN A 25 5.35 10.79 -2.12
C ASN A 25 4.99 9.37 -1.70
N VAL A 26 3.93 9.24 -0.91
CA VAL A 26 3.47 7.97 -0.32
C VAL A 26 2.10 7.66 -0.88
N ALA A 27 1.87 6.44 -1.35
CA ALA A 27 0.53 6.01 -1.77
C ALA A 27 -0.01 4.87 -0.91
N LEU A 28 -1.32 4.90 -0.66
CA LEU A 28 -2.06 3.81 -0.03
C LEU A 28 -2.74 2.94 -1.08
N PHE A 29 -2.51 1.63 -0.98
CA PHE A 29 -3.13 0.60 -1.80
C PHE A 29 -3.87 -0.38 -0.91
N GLY A 30 -4.85 -1.09 -1.46
CA GLY A 30 -5.54 -2.15 -0.74
C GLY A 30 -7.00 -2.28 -1.16
N LEU A 31 -7.60 -3.41 -0.84
CA LEU A 31 -9.03 -3.66 -1.05
C LEU A 31 -9.91 -2.61 -0.35
N THR A 32 -11.14 -2.46 -0.85
CA THR A 32 -12.19 -1.71 -0.15
C THR A 32 -12.33 -2.24 1.28
N SER A 33 -12.64 -1.34 2.21
CA SER A 33 -12.82 -1.66 3.64
C SER A 33 -11.57 -2.08 4.40
N THR A 34 -10.36 -2.15 3.82
CA THR A 34 -9.10 -2.38 4.57
C THR A 34 -8.69 -1.23 5.50
N GLY A 35 -9.40 -0.10 5.42
CA GLY A 35 -9.19 1.07 6.29
C GLY A 35 -8.30 2.16 5.70
N LYS A 36 -8.12 2.22 4.36
CA LYS A 36 -7.36 3.27 3.66
C LYS A 36 -7.75 4.68 4.10
N SER A 37 -9.04 5.05 4.06
CA SER A 37 -9.51 6.39 4.44
C SER A 37 -9.25 6.70 5.93
N THR A 38 -9.41 5.71 6.81
CA THR A 38 -9.09 5.84 8.25
C THR A 38 -7.59 6.04 8.45
N MET A 39 -6.76 5.30 7.74
CA MET A 39 -5.30 5.44 7.78
C MET A 39 -4.86 6.80 7.26
N LEU A 40 -5.45 7.25 6.15
CA LEU A 40 -5.20 8.56 5.58
C LEU A 40 -5.49 9.66 6.59
N ASN A 41 -6.68 9.69 7.19
CA ASN A 41 -7.02 10.69 8.20
C ASN A 41 -6.08 10.66 9.41
N SER A 42 -5.71 9.45 9.85
CA SER A 42 -4.84 9.28 11.01
C SER A 42 -3.40 9.71 10.71
N LEU A 43 -2.91 9.49 9.48
CA LEU A 43 -1.60 9.96 9.02
C LEU A 43 -1.54 11.47 8.80
N LEU A 44 -2.66 12.09 8.39
CA LEU A 44 -2.75 13.54 8.19
C LEU A 44 -2.95 14.31 9.50
N GLY A 45 -3.36 13.64 10.58
CA GLY A 45 -3.68 14.27 11.87
C GLY A 45 -4.96 15.11 11.86
N GLU A 46 -5.70 15.12 10.74
CA GLU A 46 -6.94 15.87 10.52
C GLU A 46 -7.92 14.98 9.74
N LYS A 47 -9.24 15.09 10.01
CA LYS A 47 -10.28 14.36 9.26
C LYS A 47 -10.51 14.99 7.88
N LYS A 48 -9.60 14.76 6.93
CA LYS A 48 -9.68 15.33 5.55
C LYS A 48 -10.40 14.44 4.54
N ALA A 49 -10.33 13.11 4.67
CA ALA A 49 -11.10 12.17 3.87
C ALA A 49 -12.40 11.78 4.58
N ALA A 50 -13.50 11.71 3.85
CA ALA A 50 -14.73 11.14 4.35
C ALA A 50 -14.53 9.63 4.66
N THR A 51 -15.11 9.15 5.76
CA THR A 51 -15.00 7.76 6.20
C THR A 51 -16.38 7.11 6.17
N GLY A 52 -16.59 6.11 5.31
CA GLY A 52 -17.88 5.42 5.17
C GLY A 52 -17.84 4.22 4.23
N VAL A 53 -18.85 3.35 4.34
CA VAL A 53 -19.04 2.22 3.41
C VAL A 53 -19.66 2.77 2.13
N GLY A 54 -18.93 2.71 1.01
CA GLY A 54 -19.44 3.07 -0.32
C GLY A 54 -18.84 4.32 -0.95
N GLU A 55 -18.08 5.13 -0.22
CA GLU A 55 -17.36 6.27 -0.79
C GLU A 55 -16.08 5.80 -1.49
N THR A 56 -16.28 5.38 -2.73
CA THR A 56 -15.23 4.94 -3.64
C THR A 56 -14.54 6.20 -4.13
N THR A 57 -13.30 6.44 -3.71
CA THR A 57 -12.40 7.38 -4.39
C THR A 57 -12.46 7.06 -5.90
N LEU A 58 -13.06 7.94 -6.70
CA LEU A 58 -13.27 7.72 -8.15
C LEU A 58 -12.04 8.11 -8.97
N GLU A 59 -11.26 9.06 -8.44
CA GLU A 59 -10.06 9.63 -9.03
C GLU A 59 -8.93 9.66 -8.01
N VAL A 60 -7.68 9.55 -8.47
CA VAL A 60 -6.50 9.65 -7.60
C VAL A 60 -6.47 11.04 -6.95
N ALA A 61 -6.46 11.09 -5.62
CA ALA A 61 -6.40 12.32 -4.85
C ALA A 61 -5.08 12.43 -4.09
N SER A 62 -4.60 13.65 -3.87
CA SER A 62 -3.38 13.91 -3.08
C SER A 62 -3.68 14.81 -1.89
N TYR A 63 -3.02 14.51 -0.77
CA TYR A 63 -3.20 15.22 0.49
C TYR A 63 -1.83 15.59 1.06
N ALA A 64 -1.64 16.86 1.38
CA ALA A 64 -0.42 17.30 2.05
C ALA A 64 -0.42 16.83 3.51
N GLY A 65 0.53 15.95 3.84
CA GLY A 65 0.85 15.54 5.20
C GLY A 65 2.07 16.29 5.75
N ARG A 66 2.53 15.89 6.94
CA ARG A 66 3.73 16.47 7.55
C ARG A 66 4.98 15.86 6.92
N ASN A 67 5.63 16.61 6.02
CA ASN A 67 6.83 16.21 5.26
C ASN A 67 6.63 15.10 4.20
N PHE A 68 5.38 14.77 3.85
CA PHE A 68 5.06 13.88 2.74
C PHE A 68 3.76 14.29 2.06
N VAL A 69 3.56 13.82 0.83
CA VAL A 69 2.28 13.88 0.11
C VAL A 69 1.69 12.48 0.11
N LEU A 70 0.45 12.35 0.59
CA LEU A 70 -0.28 11.08 0.62
C LEU A 70 -1.23 11.00 -0.56
N TRP A 71 -1.09 9.94 -1.35
CA TRP A 71 -1.91 9.66 -2.51
C TRP A 71 -2.94 8.58 -2.16
N ASP A 72 -4.22 8.92 -2.31
CA ASP A 72 -5.33 7.97 -2.21
C ASP A 72 -5.70 7.49 -3.61
N ILE A 73 -5.65 6.18 -3.80
CA ILE A 73 -5.87 5.55 -5.10
C ILE A 73 -7.14 4.73 -5.01
N PRO A 74 -8.06 4.86 -5.98
CA PRO A 74 -9.26 4.04 -6.07
C PRO A 74 -8.94 2.57 -5.85
N GLY A 75 -9.68 1.91 -4.96
CA GLY A 75 -9.49 0.50 -4.61
C GLY A 75 -9.96 -0.48 -5.70
N ARG A 76 -9.53 -0.29 -6.95
CA ARG A 76 -9.80 -1.22 -8.06
C ARG A 76 -8.78 -2.35 -7.99
N ASN A 77 -9.20 -3.60 -7.85
CA ASN A 77 -8.25 -4.72 -7.65
C ASN A 77 -8.00 -5.54 -8.92
N ASP A 78 -8.20 -4.97 -10.10
CA ASP A 78 -7.93 -5.64 -11.37
C ASP A 78 -6.53 -5.29 -11.87
N GLU A 79 -5.69 -6.33 -11.97
CA GLU A 79 -4.29 -6.24 -12.42
C GLU A 79 -4.17 -5.48 -13.76
N ILE A 80 -5.15 -5.66 -14.66
CA ILE A 80 -5.21 -5.03 -15.98
C ILE A 80 -5.31 -3.51 -15.89
N SER A 81 -6.16 -2.97 -15.01
CA SER A 81 -6.28 -1.51 -14.83
C SER A 81 -4.96 -0.90 -14.36
N TYR A 82 -4.20 -1.63 -13.53
CA TYR A 82 -2.90 -1.17 -13.04
C TYR A 82 -1.80 -1.22 -14.09
N MET A 83 -1.89 -2.08 -15.11
CA MET A 83 -0.86 -2.19 -16.16
C MET A 83 -0.83 -1.01 -17.15
N SER A 84 -1.65 0.02 -16.95
CA SER A 84 -1.58 1.22 -17.78
C SER A 84 -0.24 1.95 -17.60
N MET A 85 0.28 2.55 -18.68
CA MET A 85 1.54 3.31 -18.60
C MET A 85 1.48 4.45 -17.57
N GLN A 86 0.29 5.04 -17.36
CA GLN A 86 0.08 6.11 -16.38
C GLN A 86 0.28 5.58 -14.95
N TYR A 87 -0.35 4.45 -14.60
CA TYR A 87 -0.16 3.83 -13.30
C TYR A 87 1.28 3.37 -13.08
N MET A 88 1.94 2.83 -14.10
CA MET A 88 3.35 2.43 -14.01
C MET A 88 4.29 3.61 -13.77
N SER A 89 4.10 4.69 -14.52
CA SER A 89 4.87 5.92 -14.34
C SER A 89 4.63 6.52 -12.95
N PHE A 90 3.38 6.52 -12.50
CA PHE A 90 2.98 6.97 -11.17
C PHE A 90 3.61 6.10 -10.08
N PHE A 91 3.51 4.78 -10.19
CA PHE A 91 4.15 3.85 -9.25
C PHE A 91 5.63 4.13 -9.17
N LYS A 92 6.35 4.28 -10.28
CA LYS A 92 7.79 4.57 -10.26
C LYS A 92 8.13 5.94 -9.66
N GLY A 93 7.25 6.93 -9.78
CA GLY A 93 7.45 8.26 -9.18
C GLY A 93 7.28 8.31 -7.66
N LEU A 94 6.56 7.34 -7.07
CA LEU A 94 6.35 7.28 -5.62
C LEU A 94 7.64 7.00 -4.85
N THR A 95 7.78 7.65 -3.71
CA THR A 95 8.82 7.34 -2.72
C THR A 95 8.48 6.07 -1.96
N ARG A 96 7.21 5.89 -1.56
CA ARG A 96 6.75 4.71 -0.80
C ARG A 96 5.37 4.24 -1.27
N ARG A 97 5.15 2.92 -1.21
CA ARG A 97 3.93 2.24 -1.65
C ARG A 97 3.46 1.36 -0.51
N LEU A 98 2.40 1.77 0.19
CA LEU A 98 1.87 1.05 1.35
C LEU A 98 0.70 0.19 0.91
N ILE A 99 0.85 -1.13 0.98
CA ILE A 99 -0.23 -2.05 0.65
C ILE A 99 -0.92 -2.50 1.94
N LEU A 100 -2.14 -2.02 2.13
CA LEU A 100 -2.96 -2.34 3.29
C LEU A 100 -3.59 -3.72 3.13
N VAL A 101 -3.39 -4.54 4.15
CA VAL A 101 -4.00 -5.87 4.29
C VAL A 101 -4.73 -5.94 5.63
N GLN A 102 -5.82 -6.68 5.69
CA GLN A 102 -6.56 -6.87 6.95
C GLN A 102 -6.43 -8.30 7.47
N HIS A 103 -6.64 -9.30 6.62
CA HIS A 103 -6.70 -10.72 7.04
C HIS A 103 -5.61 -11.58 6.41
N THR A 104 -5.23 -11.29 5.17
CA THR A 104 -4.24 -12.08 4.42
C THR A 104 -3.57 -11.21 3.36
N VAL A 105 -2.31 -11.50 3.05
CA VAL A 105 -1.62 -10.83 1.94
C VAL A 105 -2.10 -11.33 0.57
N LYS A 106 -2.78 -12.49 0.51
CA LYS A 106 -3.28 -13.08 -0.74
C LYS A 106 -4.27 -12.19 -1.47
N GLU A 107 -5.07 -11.43 -0.74
CA GLU A 107 -6.06 -10.46 -1.25
C GLU A 107 -5.46 -9.38 -2.16
N ASN A 108 -4.18 -9.06 -1.96
CA ASN A 108 -3.45 -8.05 -2.73
C ASN A 108 -2.28 -8.68 -3.52
N SER A 109 -2.24 -10.01 -3.66
CA SER A 109 -1.13 -10.70 -4.29
C SER A 109 -0.91 -10.32 -5.75
N SER A 110 -1.96 -9.92 -6.48
CA SER A 110 -1.86 -9.48 -7.89
C SER A 110 -1.02 -8.22 -8.03
N ILE A 111 -1.32 -7.16 -7.26
CA ILE A 111 -0.53 -5.91 -7.30
C ILE A 111 0.88 -6.12 -6.76
N MET A 112 1.05 -6.91 -5.70
CA MET A 112 2.36 -7.24 -5.14
C MET A 112 3.25 -7.96 -6.17
N LYS A 113 2.72 -8.97 -6.86
CA LYS A 113 3.43 -9.68 -7.94
C LYS A 113 3.74 -8.78 -9.14
N LEU A 114 2.84 -7.85 -9.47
CA LEU A 114 3.08 -6.86 -10.52
C LEU A 114 4.26 -5.97 -10.17
N LEU A 115 4.29 -5.41 -8.94
CA LEU A 115 5.39 -4.58 -8.44
C LEU A 115 6.72 -5.35 -8.40
N ASP A 116 6.71 -6.60 -7.93
CA ASP A 116 7.87 -7.50 -7.98
C ASP A 116 8.37 -7.69 -9.43
N ALA A 117 7.46 -7.94 -10.38
CA ALA A 117 7.81 -8.20 -11.77
C ALA A 117 8.48 -7.00 -12.43
N ILE A 118 8.13 -5.77 -12.03
CA ILE A 118 8.71 -4.51 -12.53
C ILE A 118 9.86 -3.98 -11.65
N GLY A 119 10.24 -4.69 -10.59
CA GLY A 119 11.39 -4.36 -9.74
C GLY A 119 11.15 -3.15 -8.82
N ILE A 120 9.92 -2.94 -8.39
CA ILE A 120 9.55 -1.83 -7.51
C ILE A 120 9.25 -2.35 -6.11
N ASN A 121 9.88 -1.71 -5.11
CA ASN A 121 9.67 -2.05 -3.70
C ASN A 121 8.38 -1.43 -3.14
N TYR A 122 7.79 -2.12 -2.18
CA TYR A 122 6.59 -1.72 -1.44
C TYR A 122 6.66 -2.22 0.01
N ASP A 123 5.86 -1.60 0.87
CA ASP A 123 5.72 -1.97 2.26
C ASP A 123 4.32 -2.54 2.50
N ILE A 124 4.21 -3.50 3.43
CA ILE A 124 2.93 -4.11 3.82
C ILE A 124 2.48 -3.50 5.14
N VAL A 125 1.22 -3.09 5.19
CA VAL A 125 0.61 -2.56 6.41
C VAL A 125 -0.58 -3.43 6.79
N VAL A 126 -0.37 -4.28 7.80
CA VAL A 126 -1.43 -5.10 8.39
C VAL A 126 -2.23 -4.20 9.33
N ASN A 127 -3.41 -3.78 8.87
CA ASN A 127 -4.25 -2.82 9.56
C ASN A 127 -5.39 -3.51 10.32
N LYS A 128 -5.94 -2.79 11.29
CA LYS A 128 -7.02 -3.24 12.19
C LYS A 128 -6.60 -4.35 13.15
N MET A 129 -5.37 -4.31 13.63
CA MET A 129 -4.89 -5.20 14.69
C MET A 129 -5.69 -5.08 15.99
N ASP A 130 -6.49 -4.02 16.16
CA ASP A 130 -7.48 -3.87 17.24
C ASP A 130 -8.63 -4.87 17.18
N ARG A 131 -8.79 -5.58 16.06
CA ARG A 131 -9.79 -6.64 15.89
C ARG A 131 -9.22 -8.05 16.06
N VAL A 132 -7.92 -8.15 16.32
CA VAL A 132 -7.25 -9.41 16.63
C VAL A 132 -7.10 -9.47 18.14
N GLU A 133 -7.66 -10.52 18.74
CA GLU A 133 -7.58 -10.78 20.17
C GLU A 133 -6.12 -10.85 20.61
N GLU A 134 -5.80 -10.31 21.79
CA GLU A 134 -4.41 -10.08 22.20
C GLU A 134 -3.59 -11.37 22.24
N GLU A 135 -4.21 -12.46 22.68
CA GLU A 135 -3.61 -13.79 22.75
C GLU A 135 -3.29 -14.39 21.37
N GLU A 136 -4.03 -13.99 20.32
CA GLU A 136 -3.90 -14.50 18.95
C GLU A 136 -2.93 -13.66 18.10
N ARG A 137 -2.56 -12.46 18.54
CA ARG A 137 -1.76 -11.51 17.74
C ARG A 137 -0.42 -12.07 17.29
N ALA A 138 0.27 -12.79 18.17
CA ALA A 138 1.59 -13.36 17.84
C ALA A 138 1.49 -14.39 16.71
N GLU A 139 0.50 -15.28 16.80
CA GLU A 139 0.23 -16.30 15.77
C GLU A 139 -0.20 -15.64 14.46
N PHE A 140 -1.11 -14.67 14.52
CA PHE A 140 -1.56 -13.95 13.32
C PHE A 140 -0.41 -13.22 12.60
N CYS A 141 0.46 -12.55 13.36
CA CYS A 141 1.65 -11.90 12.80
C CYS A 141 2.57 -12.90 12.10
N GLU A 142 2.80 -14.06 12.71
CA GLU A 142 3.63 -15.12 12.12
C GLU A 142 2.98 -15.73 10.87
N GLN A 143 1.67 -15.96 10.89
CA GLN A 143 0.90 -16.40 9.73
C GLN A 143 1.11 -15.45 8.54
N ILE A 144 0.98 -14.13 8.75
CA ILE A 144 1.20 -13.14 7.67
C ILE A 144 2.63 -13.23 7.12
N ARG A 145 3.65 -13.36 7.99
CA ARG A 145 5.04 -13.50 7.56
C ARG A 145 5.27 -14.77 6.73
N GLN A 146 4.68 -15.89 7.15
CA GLN A 146 4.74 -17.15 6.41
C GLN A 146 4.02 -17.06 5.05
N GLU A 147 2.90 -16.34 4.98
CA GLU A 147 2.21 -16.11 3.70
C GLU A 147 3.08 -15.30 2.73
N ILE A 148 3.77 -14.25 3.21
CA ILE A 148 4.70 -13.47 2.39
C ILE A 148 5.80 -14.37 1.81
N GLN A 149 6.41 -15.20 2.64
CA GLN A 149 7.46 -16.14 2.22
C GLN A 149 6.92 -17.17 1.23
N LYS A 150 5.74 -17.74 1.49
CA LYS A 150 5.12 -18.78 0.65
C LYS A 150 4.71 -18.27 -0.73
N ILE A 151 4.25 -17.02 -0.83
CA ILE A 151 3.95 -16.39 -2.12
C ILE A 151 5.24 -16.07 -2.89
N GLY A 152 6.37 -15.92 -2.18
CA GLY A 152 7.66 -15.62 -2.76
C GLY A 152 7.81 -14.15 -3.16
N LEU A 153 7.20 -13.24 -2.39
CA LEU A 153 7.25 -11.81 -2.64
C LEU A 153 8.65 -11.26 -2.38
N LYS A 154 9.22 -10.56 -3.35
CA LYS A 154 10.63 -10.10 -3.33
C LYS A 154 10.78 -8.60 -3.09
N GLY A 155 9.77 -7.80 -3.42
CA GLY A 155 9.79 -6.34 -3.29
C GLY A 155 9.37 -5.82 -1.92
N VAL A 156 9.09 -6.70 -0.95
CA VAL A 156 8.65 -6.31 0.40
C VAL A 156 9.82 -5.66 1.16
N GLY A 157 9.66 -4.39 1.52
CA GLY A 157 10.59 -3.62 2.34
C GLY A 157 10.34 -3.83 3.83
N ARG A 158 9.29 -3.19 4.37
CA ARG A 158 8.85 -3.30 5.77
C ARG A 158 7.44 -3.91 5.86
N VAL A 159 7.17 -4.53 7.02
CA VAL A 159 5.85 -5.02 7.40
C VAL A 159 5.49 -4.37 8.73
N PHE A 160 4.39 -3.62 8.76
CA PHE A 160 3.90 -2.94 9.96
C PHE A 160 2.57 -3.55 10.42
N PHE A 161 2.41 -3.81 11.71
CA PHE A 161 1.19 -4.34 12.33
C PHE A 161 0.52 -3.24 13.17
N VAL A 162 -0.49 -2.59 12.61
CA VAL A 162 -1.04 -1.33 13.15
C VAL A 162 -2.55 -1.36 13.34
N SER A 163 -3.05 -0.42 14.14
CA SER A 163 -4.43 0.03 14.07
C SER A 163 -4.47 1.52 13.73
N ALA A 164 -4.95 1.84 12.53
CA ALA A 164 -5.29 3.23 12.20
C ALA A 164 -6.41 3.80 13.08
N LYS A 165 -7.24 2.95 13.70
CA LYS A 165 -8.32 3.40 14.59
C LYS A 165 -7.79 3.77 15.98
N TYR A 166 -6.80 3.03 16.48
CA TYR A 166 -6.18 3.27 17.78
C TYR A 166 -4.64 3.37 17.71
N PRO A 167 -4.08 4.37 16.99
CA PRO A 167 -2.65 4.51 16.79
C PRO A 167 -1.78 4.39 18.05
N ALA A 168 -2.21 4.99 19.16
CA ALA A 168 -1.45 5.03 20.40
C ALA A 168 -1.29 3.66 21.09
N GLN A 169 -2.11 2.67 20.75
CA GLN A 169 -2.06 1.33 21.34
C GLN A 169 -1.11 0.39 20.59
N PHE A 170 -0.64 0.77 19.40
CA PHE A 170 0.16 -0.10 18.53
C PHE A 170 1.51 0.55 18.23
N PRO A 171 2.62 0.08 18.83
CA PRO A 171 3.95 0.69 18.68
C PRO A 171 4.43 0.86 17.23
N ASP A 172 4.13 -0.11 16.36
CA ASP A 172 4.43 -0.08 14.93
C ASP A 172 3.87 1.16 14.22
N TRP A 173 2.82 1.79 14.76
CA TRP A 173 2.28 3.03 14.20
C TRP A 173 3.33 4.14 14.21
N LEU A 174 4.00 4.35 15.34
CA LEU A 174 5.01 5.39 15.47
C LEU A 174 6.23 5.08 14.60
N GLU A 175 6.64 3.81 14.53
CA GLU A 175 7.71 3.38 13.63
C GLU A 175 7.35 3.67 12.17
N MET A 176 6.13 3.32 11.75
CA MET A 176 5.63 3.60 10.41
C MET A 176 5.65 5.10 10.13
N VAL A 177 5.09 5.94 11.01
CA VAL A 177 5.08 7.41 10.82
C VAL A 177 6.50 7.97 10.71
N ASN A 178 7.44 7.54 11.55
CA ASN A 178 8.84 7.96 11.46
C ASN A 178 9.47 7.55 10.14
N TYR A 179 9.22 6.32 9.69
CA TYR A 179 9.68 5.82 8.40
C TYR A 179 9.08 6.62 7.22
N LEU A 180 7.78 6.97 7.29
CA LEU A 180 7.11 7.77 6.27
C LEU A 180 7.57 9.22 6.25
N THR A 181 7.94 9.82 7.38
CA THR A 181 8.34 11.23 7.47
C THR A 181 9.83 11.45 7.17
N ASN A 182 10.67 10.43 7.38
CA ASN A 182 12.06 10.45 6.99
C ASN A 182 12.18 10.25 5.47
N SER A 183 12.62 11.30 4.76
CA SER A 183 13.00 11.15 3.34
C SER A 183 14.13 10.13 3.22
N PRO A 184 14.06 9.16 2.30
CA PRO A 184 15.26 8.41 1.92
C PRO A 184 16.29 9.43 1.41
N LYS A 185 17.51 9.37 1.96
CA LYS A 185 18.64 10.17 1.49
C LYS A 185 18.99 9.83 0.05
#